data_AF-A0A6J8CZG3-F1
#
_entry.id   AF-A0A6J8CZG3-F1
#
_cell.length_a   1.000
_cell.length_b   1.000
_cell.length_c   1.000
_cell.angle_alpha   90.00
_cell.angle_beta   90.00
_cell.angle_gamma   90.00
#
_symmetry.space_group_name_H-M   'P 1'
#
loop_
_entity.id
_entity.type
_entity.pdbx_description
1 polymer ?
#
loop_
_entity_poly.entity_id
_entity_poly.type
_entity_poly.pdbx_seq_one_letter_code
_entity_poly.pdbx_strand_id
1 'polypeptide(L)'
;MWYYLLVNVLDKHAPVVTRRVKNKYQPEWYTNEIGKSKFQRDYFHKKKETENYKKYRNKTSELIRSAKAKYFMDAIDNDKNCKILWGHLKDMNLTTKQEIDILTHEGKVLINKNDIANCLNDHFSTVGEKLISNPHKRFKSEKINNYVKSKINDDAKFSLYTVTNDEVLQALKNLDITKSTGTDGVGPRILKLSRSIVASPLAHIINLSLCTGIFPNILKFAKVAPIFKGG
;
A
#
# COMPACT_ATOMS: atom_id res chain seq x y z
N MET A 1 6.05 -27.14 -6.87
CA MET A 1 6.92 -27.15 -8.06
C MET A 1 6.82 -25.87 -8.88
N TRP A 2 5.64 -25.48 -9.39
CA TRP A 2 5.48 -24.26 -10.22
C TRP A 2 5.96 -22.96 -9.52
N TYR A 3 5.69 -22.82 -8.22
CA TYR A 3 6.04 -21.63 -7.45
C TYR A 3 7.57 -21.42 -7.39
N TYR A 4 8.33 -22.48 -7.10
CA TYR A 4 9.80 -22.43 -7.13
C TYR A 4 10.35 -22.08 -8.52
N LEU A 5 9.74 -22.61 -9.59
CA LEU A 5 10.15 -22.25 -10.95
C LEU A 5 9.90 -20.77 -11.24
N LEU A 6 8.75 -20.24 -10.83
CA LEU A 6 8.45 -18.81 -10.97
C LEU A 6 9.47 -17.96 -10.20
N VAL A 7 9.71 -18.26 -8.92
CA VAL A 7 10.65 -17.52 -8.08
C VAL A 7 12.06 -17.56 -8.65
N ASN A 8 12.56 -18.72 -9.09
CA ASN A 8 13.89 -18.83 -9.70
C ASN A 8 14.03 -17.97 -10.98
N VAL A 9 12.99 -17.92 -11.81
CA VAL A 9 12.97 -17.05 -12.99
C VAL A 9 12.97 -15.58 -12.58
N LEU A 10 12.21 -15.21 -11.55
CA LEU A 10 12.20 -13.84 -11.03
C LEU A 10 13.56 -13.45 -10.44
N ASP A 11 14.18 -14.30 -9.65
CA ASP A 11 15.50 -14.02 -9.07
C ASP A 11 16.57 -13.84 -10.16
N LYS A 12 16.45 -14.57 -11.27
CA LYS A 12 17.37 -14.44 -12.41
C LYS A 12 17.13 -13.18 -13.25
N HIS A 13 15.86 -12.86 -13.55
CA HIS A 13 15.51 -11.85 -14.55
C HIS A 13 14.97 -10.53 -13.96
N ALA A 14 14.47 -10.55 -12.74
CA ALA A 14 13.92 -9.41 -12.01
C ALA A 14 14.30 -9.46 -10.51
N PRO A 15 15.59 -9.53 -10.16
CA PRO A 15 16.02 -9.65 -8.77
C PRO A 15 15.63 -8.42 -7.95
N VAL A 16 15.32 -8.65 -6.68
CA VAL A 16 15.09 -7.57 -5.72
C VAL A 16 16.41 -6.85 -5.48
N VAL A 17 16.46 -5.56 -5.85
CA VAL A 17 17.66 -4.72 -5.70
C VAL A 17 17.33 -3.41 -5.01
N THR A 18 18.19 -3.01 -4.08
CA THR A 18 18.10 -1.68 -3.45
C THR A 18 18.74 -0.66 -4.37
N ARG A 19 17.97 0.35 -4.78
CA ARG A 19 18.47 1.47 -5.60
C ARG A 19 17.99 2.78 -5.04
N ARG A 20 18.81 3.83 -5.17
CA ARG A 20 18.39 5.20 -4.90
C ARG A 20 17.35 5.61 -5.95
N VAL A 21 16.12 5.84 -5.53
CA VAL A 21 15.07 6.38 -6.40
C VAL A 21 15.43 7.84 -6.71
N LYS A 22 15.66 8.13 -7.99
CA LYS A 22 15.72 9.50 -8.50
C LYS A 22 14.36 9.83 -9.09
N ASN A 23 13.88 11.07 -8.91
CA ASN A 23 12.68 11.51 -9.61
C ASN A 23 12.92 11.38 -11.11
N LYS A 24 12.04 10.66 -11.80
CA LYS A 24 12.13 10.42 -13.24
C LYS A 24 12.05 11.73 -14.04
N TYR A 25 11.30 12.70 -13.50
CA TYR A 25 11.06 13.99 -14.11
C TYR A 25 11.55 15.11 -13.21
N GLN A 26 12.03 16.17 -13.84
CA GLN A 26 12.34 17.40 -13.17
C GLN A 26 11.04 18.06 -12.69
N PRO A 27 10.99 18.61 -11.47
CA PRO A 27 9.79 19.29 -10.98
C PRO A 27 9.40 20.44 -11.90
N GLU A 28 8.10 20.63 -12.14
CA GLU A 28 7.59 21.64 -13.08
C GLU A 28 7.90 23.08 -12.66
N TRP A 29 8.02 23.35 -11.35
CA TRP A 29 8.47 24.65 -10.84
C TRP A 29 9.94 24.96 -11.16
N TYR A 30 10.73 24.00 -11.65
CA TYR A 30 12.14 24.23 -11.95
C TYR A 30 12.30 24.91 -13.31
N THR A 31 12.76 26.16 -13.30
CA THR A 31 13.02 26.94 -14.50
C THR A 31 14.50 26.93 -14.92
N ASN A 32 14.77 27.24 -16.19
CA ASN A 32 16.13 27.42 -16.70
C ASN A 32 16.91 28.50 -15.94
N GLU A 33 16.23 29.53 -15.42
CA GLU A 33 16.84 30.58 -14.61
C GLU A 33 17.38 30.06 -13.28
N ILE A 34 16.64 29.16 -12.62
CA ILE A 34 17.12 28.48 -11.42
C ILE A 34 18.37 27.66 -11.75
N GLY A 35 18.37 26.97 -12.90
CA GLY A 35 19.53 26.22 -13.39
C GLY A 35 20.76 27.10 -13.59
N LYS A 36 20.61 28.23 -14.30
CA LYS A 36 21.69 29.21 -14.50
C LYS A 36 22.19 29.79 -13.19
N SER A 37 21.30 30.17 -12.27
CA SER A 37 21.67 30.72 -10.97
C SER A 37 22.40 29.69 -10.08
N LYS A 38 21.98 28.42 -10.12
CA LYS A 38 22.69 27.32 -9.44
C LYS A 38 24.10 27.12 -10.00
N PHE A 39 24.25 27.13 -11.32
CA PHE A 39 25.55 27.03 -11.96
C PHE A 39 26.48 28.17 -11.52
N GLN A 40 25.99 29.41 -11.52
CA GLN A 40 26.77 30.57 -11.07
C GLN A 40 27.16 30.45 -9.59
N ARG A 41 26.22 30.07 -8.72
CA ARG A 41 26.49 29.81 -7.30
C ARG A 41 27.62 28.78 -7.13
N ASP A 42 27.54 27.66 -7.84
CA ASP A 42 28.50 26.56 -7.72
C ASP A 42 29.88 26.95 -8.29
N TYR A 43 29.89 27.75 -9.35
CA TYR A 43 31.09 28.36 -9.91
C TYR A 43 31.82 29.25 -8.91
N PHE A 44 31.13 30.21 -8.28
CA PHE A 44 31.73 31.10 -7.29
C PHE A 44 32.11 30.38 -5.99
N HIS A 45 31.38 29.34 -5.61
CA HIS A 45 31.77 28.45 -4.51
C HIS A 45 33.11 27.76 -4.80
N LYS A 46 33.27 27.20 -6.01
CA LYS A 46 34.51 26.53 -6.43
C LYS A 46 35.69 27.50 -6.52
N LYS A 47 35.44 28.75 -6.94
CA LYS A 47 36.44 29.83 -6.95
C LYS A 47 36.77 30.40 -5.57
N LYS A 48 36.07 29.99 -4.51
CA LYS A 48 36.19 30.54 -3.14
C LYS A 48 35.93 32.06 -3.08
N GLU A 49 35.09 32.57 -3.98
CA GLU A 49 34.74 33.98 -4.04
C GLU A 49 33.48 34.25 -3.23
N THR A 50 33.68 34.61 -1.96
CA THR A 50 32.62 34.63 -0.93
C THR A 50 31.47 35.58 -1.25
N GLU A 51 31.75 36.77 -1.78
CA GLU A 51 30.74 37.81 -1.98
C GLU A 51 29.76 37.42 -3.11
N ASN A 52 30.31 37.04 -4.26
CA ASN A 52 29.51 36.57 -5.38
C ASN A 52 28.81 35.24 -5.05
N TYR A 53 29.44 34.34 -4.30
CA TYR A 53 28.76 33.14 -3.81
C TYR A 53 27.52 33.48 -2.97
N LYS A 54 27.63 34.39 -1.98
CA LYS A 54 26.48 34.82 -1.15
C LYS A 54 25.36 35.42 -2.01
N LYS A 55 25.72 36.29 -2.96
CA LYS A 55 24.77 36.91 -3.89
C LYS A 55 24.01 35.86 -4.70
N TYR A 56 24.70 34.94 -5.37
CA TYR A 56 24.06 33.90 -6.17
C TYR A 56 23.37 32.82 -5.33
N ARG A 57 23.83 32.54 -4.10
CA ARG A 57 23.11 31.69 -3.15
C ARG A 57 21.75 32.29 -2.80
N ASN A 58 21.71 33.57 -2.41
CA ASN A 58 20.47 34.26 -2.06
C ASN A 58 19.54 34.37 -3.26
N LYS A 59 20.06 34.77 -4.42
CA LYS A 59 19.30 34.80 -5.69
C LYS A 59 18.71 33.43 -6.03
N THR A 60 19.49 32.36 -5.91
CA THR A 60 19.01 30.99 -6.17
C THR A 60 17.89 30.60 -5.20
N SER A 61 18.07 30.89 -3.90
CA SER A 61 17.04 30.61 -2.89
C SER A 61 15.75 31.38 -3.17
N GLU A 62 15.86 32.65 -3.55
CA GLU A 62 14.73 33.50 -3.91
C GLU A 62 13.98 32.99 -5.15
N LEU A 63 14.72 32.67 -6.23
CA LEU A 63 14.13 32.10 -7.45
C LEU A 63 13.42 30.78 -7.18
N ILE A 64 14.01 29.89 -6.37
CA ILE A 64 13.37 28.62 -5.99
C ILE A 64 12.10 28.89 -5.18
N ARG A 65 12.15 29.80 -4.20
CA ARG A 65 11.01 30.12 -3.35
C ARG A 65 9.87 30.71 -4.18
N SER A 66 10.17 31.68 -5.05
CA SER A 66 9.19 32.33 -5.93
C SER A 66 8.57 31.34 -6.92
N ALA A 67 9.39 30.53 -7.59
CA ALA A 67 8.90 29.56 -8.57
C ALA A 67 8.02 28.46 -7.94
N LYS A 68 8.40 27.97 -6.75
CA LYS A 68 7.56 27.04 -5.99
C LYS A 68 6.23 27.68 -5.58
N ALA A 69 6.28 28.89 -5.01
CA ALA A 69 5.08 29.60 -4.59
C ALA A 69 4.12 29.80 -5.77
N LYS A 70 4.63 30.29 -6.91
CA LYS A 70 3.84 30.47 -8.12
C LYS A 70 3.21 29.17 -8.60
N TYR A 71 4.01 28.11 -8.76
CA TYR A 71 3.52 26.81 -9.22
C TYR A 71 2.39 26.27 -8.33
N PHE A 72 2.53 26.36 -7.01
CA PHE A 72 1.51 25.86 -6.12
C PHE A 72 0.27 26.75 -6.04
N MET A 73 0.41 28.07 -6.13
CA MET A 73 -0.75 28.97 -6.24
C MET A 73 -1.51 28.70 -7.54
N ASP A 74 -0.80 28.61 -8.66
CA ASP A 74 -1.40 28.29 -9.96
C ASP A 74 -2.11 26.93 -9.93
N ALA A 75 -1.52 25.91 -9.27
CA ALA A 75 -2.16 24.60 -9.11
C ALA A 75 -3.42 24.68 -8.22
N ILE A 76 -3.40 25.44 -7.13
CA ILE A 76 -4.56 25.62 -6.24
C ILE A 76 -5.70 26.36 -6.96
N ASP A 77 -5.37 27.40 -7.71
CA ASP A 77 -6.37 28.27 -8.35
C ASP A 77 -7.00 27.63 -9.60
N ASN A 78 -6.24 26.81 -10.35
CA ASN A 78 -6.68 26.25 -11.62
C ASN A 78 -7.21 24.80 -11.52
N ASP A 79 -6.74 23.97 -10.57
CA ASP A 79 -7.17 22.57 -10.48
C ASP A 79 -8.42 22.37 -9.63
N LYS A 80 -9.57 22.25 -10.30
CA LYS A 80 -10.85 21.90 -9.66
C LYS A 80 -10.93 20.43 -9.21
N ASN A 81 -9.92 19.61 -9.51
CA ASN A 81 -9.90 18.19 -9.16
C ASN A 81 -9.16 17.94 -7.85
N CYS A 82 -9.92 17.62 -6.80
CA CYS A 82 -9.39 17.35 -5.45
C CYS A 82 -8.26 16.31 -5.42
N LYS A 83 -8.25 15.32 -6.32
CA LYS A 83 -7.20 14.29 -6.38
C LYS A 83 -5.87 14.84 -6.90
N ILE A 84 -5.92 15.72 -7.90
CA ILE A 84 -4.74 16.35 -8.49
C ILE A 84 -4.17 17.36 -7.48
N LEU A 85 -5.04 18.17 -6.90
CA LEU A 85 -4.68 19.10 -5.83
C LEU A 85 -4.01 18.40 -4.63
N TRP A 86 -4.57 17.27 -4.18
CA TRP A 86 -3.93 16.46 -3.12
C TRP A 86 -2.57 15.90 -3.53
N GLY A 87 -2.36 15.61 -4.82
CA GLY A 87 -1.04 15.25 -5.35
C GLY A 87 -0.02 16.37 -5.14
N HIS A 88 -0.37 17.60 -5.54
CA HIS A 88 0.48 18.78 -5.37
C HIS A 88 0.77 19.10 -3.89
N LEU A 89 -0.23 18.98 -3.02
CA LEU A 89 -0.05 19.17 -1.57
C LEU A 89 0.87 18.11 -0.94
N LYS A 90 0.82 16.87 -1.45
CA LYS A 90 1.72 15.81 -0.97
C LYS A 90 3.18 16.07 -1.37
N ASP A 91 3.40 16.65 -2.55
CA ASP A 91 4.75 17.05 -3.01
C ASP A 91 5.37 18.16 -2.15
N MET A 92 4.55 18.93 -1.43
CA MET A 92 5.03 19.89 -0.43
C MET A 92 5.52 19.24 0.87
N ASN A 93 5.48 17.90 1.00
CA ASN A 93 5.81 17.17 2.23
C ASN A 93 5.02 17.64 3.46
N LEU A 94 3.77 18.08 3.28
CA LEU A 94 2.92 18.56 4.37
C LEU A 94 2.49 17.45 5.34
N THR A 95 2.63 16.18 4.94
CA THR A 95 2.36 15.04 5.81
C THR A 95 3.58 14.73 6.67
N THR A 96 3.51 15.06 7.96
CA THR A 96 4.29 14.39 8.99
C THR A 96 3.77 12.96 9.16
N LYS A 97 4.68 11.98 9.21
CA LYS A 97 4.30 10.63 9.63
C LYS A 97 3.80 10.75 11.07
N GLN A 98 2.53 10.45 11.30
CA GLN A 98 2.01 10.27 12.64
C GLN A 98 2.44 8.88 13.10
N GLU A 99 3.45 8.84 13.96
CA GLU A 99 3.80 7.63 14.69
C GLU A 99 2.97 7.59 15.98
N ILE A 100 2.52 6.39 16.35
CA ILE A 100 1.87 6.18 17.65
C ILE A 100 2.99 6.07 18.67
N ASP A 101 3.23 7.15 19.40
CA ASP A 101 4.28 7.20 20.43
C ASP A 101 3.81 6.64 21.77
N ILE A 102 2.50 6.71 22.03
CA ILE A 102 1.89 6.25 23.29
C ILE A 102 0.55 5.58 22.98
N LEU A 103 0.32 4.41 23.57
CA LEU A 103 -0.97 3.71 23.57
C LEU A 103 -1.40 3.41 25.00
N THR A 104 -2.62 3.83 25.37
CA THR A 104 -3.22 3.44 26.65
C THR A 104 -4.24 2.33 26.41
N HIS A 105 -4.01 1.14 26.97
CA HIS A 105 -4.91 0.00 26.87
C HIS A 105 -5.16 -0.61 28.25
N GLU A 106 -6.44 -0.77 28.63
CA GLU A 106 -6.84 -1.36 29.93
C GLU A 106 -6.13 -0.73 31.15
N GLY A 107 -5.90 0.59 31.10
CA GLY A 107 -5.22 1.34 32.17
C GLY A 107 -3.69 1.27 32.16
N LYS A 108 -3.07 0.51 31.24
CA LYS A 108 -1.62 0.47 31.04
C LYS A 108 -1.20 1.45 29.94
N VAL A 109 -0.14 2.22 30.21
CA VAL A 109 0.48 3.13 29.24
C VAL A 109 1.67 2.43 28.60
N LEU A 110 1.61 2.24 27.28
CA LEU A 110 2.66 1.62 26.47
C LEU A 110 3.36 2.70 25.66
N ILE A 111 4.69 2.74 25.77
CA ILE A 111 5.55 3.73 25.09
C ILE A 111 6.51 3.03 24.12
N ASN A 112 6.84 1.76 24.37
CA ASN A 112 7.70 0.97 23.49
C ASN A 112 6.92 0.54 22.23
N LYS A 113 7.50 0.77 21.05
CA LYS A 113 6.88 0.46 19.76
C LYS A 113 6.53 -1.03 19.57
N ASN A 114 7.36 -1.94 20.07
CA ASN A 114 7.08 -3.37 19.98
C ASN A 114 5.92 -3.76 20.90
N ASP A 115 5.86 -3.20 22.10
CA ASP A 115 4.77 -3.47 23.04
C ASP A 115 3.45 -2.90 22.53
N ILE A 116 3.47 -1.71 21.92
CA ILE A 116 2.31 -1.12 21.23
C ILE A 116 1.85 -2.05 20.09
N ALA A 117 2.77 -2.53 19.24
CA ALA A 117 2.44 -3.41 18.13
C ALA A 117 1.87 -4.76 18.60
N ASN A 118 2.48 -5.38 19.61
CA ASN A 118 2.01 -6.63 20.21
C ASN A 118 0.64 -6.44 20.87
N CYS A 119 0.45 -5.36 21.63
CA CYS A 119 -0.85 -5.04 22.24
C CYS A 119 -1.95 -4.89 21.19
N LEU A 120 -1.68 -4.19 20.08
CA LEU A 120 -2.64 -4.08 18.97
C LEU A 120 -2.89 -5.45 18.32
N ASN A 121 -1.84 -6.23 18.05
CA ASN A 121 -1.97 -7.56 17.47
C ASN A 121 -2.82 -8.48 18.37
N ASP A 122 -2.53 -8.52 19.66
CA ASP A 122 -3.25 -9.32 20.64
C ASP A 122 -4.71 -8.87 20.75
N HIS A 123 -4.95 -7.57 20.75
CA HIS A 123 -6.32 -7.03 20.70
C HIS A 123 -7.05 -7.54 19.46
N PHE A 124 -6.56 -7.28 18.25
CA PHE A 124 -7.28 -7.63 17.02
C PHE A 124 -7.36 -9.13 16.75
N SER A 125 -6.38 -9.93 17.20
CA SER A 125 -6.44 -11.40 17.08
C SER A 125 -7.42 -12.02 18.07
N THR A 126 -7.55 -11.47 19.29
CA THR A 126 -8.42 -12.02 20.36
C THR A 126 -9.82 -11.40 20.41
N VAL A 127 -10.09 -10.29 19.71
CA VAL A 127 -11.42 -9.65 19.69
C VAL A 127 -12.53 -10.64 19.35
N GLY A 128 -12.30 -11.57 18.41
CA GLY A 128 -13.26 -12.62 18.08
C GLY A 128 -13.61 -13.51 19.27
N GLU A 129 -12.60 -14.04 19.96
CA GLU A 129 -12.77 -14.90 21.14
C GLU A 129 -13.42 -14.15 22.30
N LYS A 130 -13.00 -12.90 22.55
CA LYS A 130 -13.60 -12.03 23.59
C LYS A 130 -15.09 -11.79 23.32
N LEU A 131 -15.48 -11.52 22.06
CA LEU A 131 -16.88 -11.33 21.67
C LEU A 131 -17.72 -12.62 21.82
N ILE A 132 -17.12 -13.79 21.56
CA ILE A 132 -17.79 -15.09 21.75
C ILE A 132 -17.99 -15.38 23.24
N SER A 133 -16.97 -15.11 24.07
CA SER A 133 -17.01 -15.36 25.51
C SER A 133 -17.98 -14.44 26.28
N ASN A 134 -18.18 -13.22 25.79
CA ASN A 134 -19.11 -12.25 26.37
C ASN A 134 -20.09 -11.72 25.31
N PRO A 135 -21.03 -12.55 24.85
CA PRO A 135 -21.95 -12.18 23.78
C PRO A 135 -22.83 -11.02 24.25
N HIS A 136 -22.99 -10.01 23.39
CA HIS A 136 -23.83 -8.87 23.69
C HIS A 136 -25.25 -9.32 24.04
N LYS A 137 -25.77 -8.95 25.21
CA LYS A 137 -27.13 -9.32 25.69
C LYS A 137 -28.28 -8.96 24.72
N ARG A 138 -28.04 -8.07 23.75
CA ARG A 138 -29.00 -7.66 22.70
C ARG A 138 -29.02 -8.60 21.49
N PHE A 139 -28.04 -9.48 21.34
CA PHE A 139 -27.95 -10.41 20.22
C PHE A 139 -28.84 -11.63 20.50
N LYS A 140 -29.98 -11.71 19.83
CA LYS A 140 -30.86 -12.89 19.88
C LYS A 140 -30.65 -13.70 18.60
N SER A 141 -29.99 -14.85 18.72
CA SER A 141 -29.74 -15.78 17.60
C SER A 141 -31.03 -16.16 16.86
N GLU A 142 -32.15 -16.29 17.58
CA GLU A 142 -33.47 -16.54 16.99
C GLU A 142 -33.90 -15.48 15.97
N LYS A 143 -33.61 -14.19 16.21
CA LYS A 143 -34.00 -13.11 15.30
C LYS A 143 -33.27 -13.21 13.97
N ILE A 144 -31.99 -13.60 14.01
CA ILE A 144 -31.17 -13.85 12.82
C ILE A 144 -31.62 -15.11 12.12
N ASN A 145 -31.82 -16.21 12.85
CA ASN A 145 -32.29 -17.47 12.28
C ASN A 145 -33.64 -17.29 11.59
N ASN A 146 -34.57 -16.54 12.20
CA ASN A 146 -35.88 -16.25 11.60
C ASN A 146 -35.75 -15.35 10.37
N TYR A 147 -34.87 -14.33 10.41
CA TYR A 147 -34.57 -13.51 9.24
C TYR A 147 -33.99 -14.35 8.09
N VAL A 148 -32.98 -15.17 8.38
CA VAL A 148 -32.34 -16.05 7.39
C VAL A 148 -33.35 -17.05 6.82
N LYS A 149 -34.14 -17.73 7.66
CA LYS A 149 -35.23 -18.63 7.22
C LYS A 149 -36.26 -17.91 6.36
N SER A 150 -36.59 -16.64 6.67
CA SER A 150 -37.52 -15.86 5.84
C SER A 150 -36.94 -15.45 4.47
N LYS A 151 -35.63 -15.64 4.24
CA LYS A 151 -34.92 -15.22 3.03
C LYS A 151 -34.35 -16.38 2.22
N ILE A 152 -34.08 -17.51 2.86
CA ILE A 152 -33.56 -18.71 2.21
C ILE A 152 -34.74 -19.61 1.85
N ASN A 153 -34.81 -20.03 0.59
CA ASN A 153 -35.69 -21.13 0.19
C ASN A 153 -35.11 -22.43 0.75
N ASP A 154 -35.92 -23.29 1.38
CA ASP A 154 -35.47 -24.56 1.94
C ASP A 154 -34.84 -25.49 0.88
N ASP A 155 -35.17 -25.28 -0.40
CA ASP A 155 -34.57 -25.99 -1.53
C ASP A 155 -33.22 -25.41 -2.01
N ALA A 156 -32.77 -24.28 -1.46
CA ALA A 156 -31.55 -23.62 -1.88
C ALA A 156 -30.32 -24.41 -1.43
N LYS A 157 -29.71 -25.15 -2.37
CA LYS A 157 -28.47 -25.88 -2.13
C LYS A 157 -27.27 -25.01 -2.52
N PHE A 158 -26.42 -24.71 -1.56
CA PHE A 158 -25.10 -24.14 -1.82
C PHE A 158 -24.12 -25.28 -2.17
N SER A 159 -23.43 -25.13 -3.29
CA SER A 159 -22.38 -26.05 -3.72
C SER A 159 -21.21 -25.27 -4.30
N LEU A 160 -20.01 -25.74 -4.01
CA LEU A 160 -18.79 -25.23 -4.59
C LEU A 160 -18.48 -26.05 -5.85
N TYR A 161 -18.22 -25.36 -6.94
CA TYR A 161 -17.83 -25.97 -8.21
C TYR A 161 -16.35 -25.80 -8.44
N THR A 162 -15.76 -26.73 -9.19
CA THR A 162 -14.39 -26.58 -9.66
C THR A 162 -14.26 -25.37 -10.57
N VAL A 163 -13.18 -24.62 -10.42
CA VAL A 163 -12.83 -23.51 -11.29
C VAL A 163 -12.10 -24.00 -12.54
N THR A 164 -12.35 -23.32 -13.64
CA THR A 164 -11.67 -23.52 -14.91
C THR A 164 -10.38 -22.71 -14.99
N ASN A 165 -9.51 -23.09 -15.93
CA ASN A 165 -8.30 -22.34 -16.22
C ASN A 165 -8.61 -20.89 -16.67
N ASP A 166 -9.65 -20.73 -17.48
CA ASP A 166 -10.04 -19.42 -18.03
C ASP A 166 -10.57 -18.47 -16.97
N GLU A 167 -11.33 -18.97 -15.99
CA GLU A 167 -11.76 -18.17 -14.84
C GLU A 167 -10.58 -17.65 -14.03
N VAL A 168 -9.59 -18.51 -13.76
CA VAL A 168 -8.37 -18.11 -13.05
C VAL A 168 -7.55 -17.12 -13.87
N LEU A 169 -7.42 -17.36 -15.19
CA LEU A 169 -6.72 -16.46 -16.10
C LEU A 169 -7.37 -15.07 -16.12
N GLN A 170 -8.71 -15.02 -16.17
CA GLN A 170 -9.48 -13.79 -16.17
C GLN A 170 -9.37 -13.06 -14.82
N ALA A 171 -9.40 -13.79 -13.71
CA ALA A 171 -9.16 -13.23 -12.38
C ALA A 171 -7.76 -12.58 -12.28
N LEU A 172 -6.72 -13.28 -12.76
CA LEU A 172 -5.35 -12.76 -12.80
C LEU A 172 -5.21 -11.56 -13.74
N LYS A 173 -5.93 -11.55 -14.87
CA LYS A 173 -5.98 -10.40 -15.79
C LYS A 173 -6.64 -9.19 -15.14
N ASN A 174 -7.62 -9.38 -14.27
CA ASN A 174 -8.33 -8.30 -13.59
C ASN A 174 -7.67 -7.87 -12.27
N LEU A 175 -6.54 -8.47 -11.91
CA LEU A 175 -5.80 -8.14 -10.69
C LEU A 175 -5.37 -6.67 -10.70
N ASP A 176 -5.65 -5.98 -9.59
CA ASP A 176 -5.22 -4.61 -9.34
C ASP A 176 -3.73 -4.60 -8.97
N ILE A 177 -2.93 -4.06 -9.88
CA ILE A 177 -1.46 -4.03 -9.75
C ILE A 177 -0.97 -3.09 -8.65
N THR A 178 -1.83 -2.25 -8.09
CA THR A 178 -1.49 -1.28 -7.04
C THR A 178 -1.61 -1.86 -5.64
N LYS A 179 -2.19 -3.06 -5.49
CA LYS A 179 -2.33 -3.73 -4.20
C LYS A 179 -0.99 -4.19 -3.65
N SER A 180 -0.95 -4.34 -2.33
CA SER A 180 0.22 -4.77 -1.58
C SER A 180 0.66 -6.18 -1.96
N THR A 181 1.98 -6.37 -2.02
CA THR A 181 2.60 -7.69 -2.11
C THR A 181 2.33 -8.52 -0.86
N GLY A 182 2.10 -9.82 -1.03
CA GLY A 182 1.90 -10.77 0.06
C GLY A 182 3.17 -11.06 0.86
N THR A 183 3.08 -12.04 1.75
CA THR A 183 4.22 -12.53 2.56
C THR A 183 5.29 -13.22 1.74
N ASP A 184 4.96 -13.60 0.51
CA ASP A 184 5.77 -14.40 -0.41
C ASP A 184 6.64 -13.54 -1.36
N GLY A 185 6.55 -12.21 -1.26
CA GLY A 185 7.31 -11.28 -2.10
C GLY A 185 6.83 -11.18 -3.56
N VAL A 186 5.83 -11.97 -3.99
CA VAL A 186 5.34 -11.98 -5.36
C VAL A 186 4.20 -10.96 -5.50
N GLY A 187 4.52 -9.80 -6.08
CA GLY A 187 3.54 -8.72 -6.23
C GLY A 187 2.45 -9.02 -7.28
N PRO A 188 1.28 -8.35 -7.18
CA PRO A 188 0.18 -8.51 -8.15
C PRO A 188 0.58 -8.26 -9.62
N ARG A 189 1.52 -7.33 -9.85
CA ARG A 189 2.04 -7.05 -11.18
C ARG A 189 2.71 -8.28 -11.81
N ILE A 190 3.49 -9.03 -11.03
CA ILE A 190 4.19 -10.22 -11.52
C ILE A 190 3.18 -11.31 -11.88
N LEU A 191 2.22 -11.58 -11.00
CA LEU A 191 1.15 -12.56 -11.25
C LEU A 191 0.34 -12.23 -12.50
N LYS A 192 0.05 -10.95 -12.73
CA LYS A 192 -0.67 -10.48 -13.91
C LYS A 192 0.13 -10.63 -15.21
N LEU A 193 1.46 -10.49 -15.15
CA LEU A 193 2.36 -10.69 -16.28
C LEU A 193 2.57 -12.18 -16.58
N SER A 194 2.71 -13.02 -15.55
CA SER A 194 2.92 -14.47 -15.68
C SER A 194 1.63 -15.27 -15.78
N ARG A 195 0.46 -14.61 -15.91
CA ARG A 195 -0.87 -15.22 -15.82
C ARG A 195 -1.08 -16.44 -16.71
N SER A 196 -0.55 -16.42 -17.93
CA SER A 196 -0.67 -17.54 -18.88
C SER A 196 0.04 -18.81 -18.41
N ILE A 197 1.07 -18.66 -17.58
CA ILE A 197 1.87 -19.77 -17.03
C ILE A 197 1.28 -20.22 -15.69
N VAL A 198 0.87 -19.27 -14.84
CA VAL A 198 0.44 -19.59 -13.46
C VAL A 198 -1.04 -19.94 -13.34
N ALA A 199 -1.89 -19.63 -14.33
CA ALA A 199 -3.32 -19.91 -14.25
C ALA A 199 -3.62 -21.41 -14.06
N SER A 200 -2.96 -22.28 -14.82
CA SER A 200 -3.19 -23.73 -14.75
C SER A 200 -2.81 -24.36 -13.41
N PRO A 201 -1.59 -24.14 -12.88
CA PRO A 201 -1.25 -24.67 -11.57
C PRO A 201 -2.10 -24.06 -10.44
N LEU A 202 -2.53 -22.80 -10.56
CA LEU A 202 -3.43 -22.20 -9.57
C LEU A 202 -4.83 -22.81 -9.63
N ALA A 203 -5.41 -23.01 -10.81
CA ALA A 203 -6.71 -23.68 -10.97
C ALA A 203 -6.68 -25.09 -10.35
N HIS A 204 -5.61 -25.84 -10.59
CA HIS A 204 -5.43 -27.16 -9.99
C HIS A 204 -5.38 -27.11 -8.45
N ILE A 205 -4.62 -26.18 -7.86
CA ILE A 205 -4.54 -26.02 -6.40
C ILE A 205 -5.88 -25.60 -5.81
N ILE A 206 -6.60 -24.68 -6.47
CA ILE A 206 -7.92 -24.24 -6.02
C ILE A 206 -8.88 -25.43 -6.03
N ASN A 207 -8.94 -26.19 -7.12
CA ASN A 207 -9.81 -27.36 -7.24
C ASN A 207 -9.48 -28.43 -6.21
N LEU A 208 -8.20 -28.73 -5.98
CA LEU A 208 -7.78 -29.64 -4.92
C LEU A 208 -8.24 -29.15 -3.54
N SER A 209 -8.12 -27.84 -3.27
CA SER A 209 -8.55 -27.26 -2.00
C SER A 209 -10.07 -27.35 -1.82
N LEU A 210 -10.84 -27.11 -2.88
CA LEU A 210 -12.29 -27.22 -2.88
C LEU A 210 -12.75 -28.68 -2.69
N CYS A 211 -12.11 -29.64 -3.35
CA CYS A 211 -12.49 -31.06 -3.29
C CYS A 211 -12.07 -31.73 -1.97
N THR A 212 -10.91 -31.37 -1.42
CA THR A 212 -10.35 -32.04 -0.22
C THR A 212 -10.60 -31.29 1.08
N GLY A 213 -10.96 -30.00 1.01
CA GLY A 213 -11.03 -29.11 2.17
C GLY A 213 -9.66 -28.74 2.75
N ILE A 214 -8.56 -29.15 2.10
CA ILE A 214 -7.20 -28.92 2.59
C ILE A 214 -6.55 -27.77 1.82
N PHE A 215 -6.16 -26.72 2.54
CA PHE A 215 -5.49 -25.56 1.97
C PHE A 215 -3.97 -25.61 2.18
N PRO A 216 -3.16 -25.15 1.19
CA PRO A 216 -1.73 -24.98 1.36
C PRO A 216 -1.38 -24.07 2.55
N ASN A 217 -0.40 -24.45 3.36
CA ASN A 217 -0.01 -23.68 4.55
C ASN A 217 0.43 -22.25 4.21
N ILE A 218 1.09 -22.03 3.08
CA ILE A 218 1.52 -20.69 2.65
C ILE A 218 0.34 -19.71 2.46
N LEU A 219 -0.84 -20.21 2.09
CA LEU A 219 -2.04 -19.40 1.89
C LEU A 219 -2.78 -19.08 3.19
N LYS A 220 -2.38 -19.68 4.32
CA LYS A 220 -2.98 -19.46 5.65
C LYS A 220 -2.33 -18.30 6.40
N PHE A 221 -1.17 -17.82 5.95
CA PHE A 221 -0.50 -16.68 6.56
C PHE A 221 -1.10 -15.36 6.08
N ALA A 222 -1.36 -14.45 7.02
CA ALA A 222 -1.80 -13.09 6.72
C ALA A 222 -0.85 -12.08 7.40
N LYS A 223 -0.59 -10.97 6.73
CA LYS A 223 0.13 -9.83 7.32
C LYS A 223 -0.88 -8.86 7.91
N VAL A 224 -0.96 -8.83 9.24
CA VAL A 224 -1.82 -7.88 9.96
C VAL A 224 -1.05 -6.58 10.16
N ALA A 225 -1.61 -5.48 9.66
CA ALA A 225 -1.07 -4.14 9.87
C ALA A 225 -2.21 -3.23 10.37
N PRO A 226 -2.10 -2.65 11.58
CA PRO A 226 -3.10 -1.69 12.04
C PRO A 226 -3.06 -0.45 11.15
N ILE A 227 -4.20 -0.13 10.53
CA ILE A 227 -4.37 1.08 9.72
C ILE A 227 -5.27 2.02 10.51
N PHE A 228 -4.73 3.13 10.98
CA PHE A 228 -5.53 4.19 11.58
C PHE A 228 -6.46 4.78 10.51
N LYS A 229 -7.78 4.64 10.71
CA LYS A 229 -8.77 5.39 9.96
C LYS A 229 -9.16 6.58 10.82
N GLY A 230 -8.79 7.79 10.40
CA GLY A 230 -9.35 9.00 10.99
C GLY A 230 -10.87 8.94 10.80
N GLY A 231 -11.62 8.97 11.92
CA GLY A 231 -13.08 9.08 11.90
C GLY A 231 -13.54 10.43 11.37
#